data_AF-A0A803XYV4-F1
#
_entry.id   AF-A0A803XYV4-F1
#
_cell.length_a   1.000
_cell.length_b   1.000
_cell.length_c   1.000
_cell.angle_alpha   90.00
_cell.angle_beta   90.00
_cell.angle_gamma   90.00
#
_symmetry.space_group_name_H-M   'P 1'
#
loop_
_entity.id
_entity.type
_entity.pdbx_description
1 polymer ?
#
loop_
_entity_poly.entity_id
_entity_poly.type
_entity_poly.pdbx_seq_one_letter_code
_entity_poly.pdbx_strand_id
1 'polypeptide(L)'
;MGQRCMDKLSSFLFEYDTPRMVLVRNKKVGLTFRLIQLIVLAYIIGWVFLYEKGYQTQDSIVSSVSVKLKGLTMTNESTLGPHIWDVVDYVFPPQGDSSFVVMTNFIITPGQKQGTCPEVPDTGLCSQDSDCSKGTYSRQGQGIMTGKCIHFNTSVKTCEIFGWCPAEVDYPVPNPALLPEVEKFTIFIKNSITFPKFKVSRRNLVESVTMQYLKKCTYHKVTDSLCPVFDLGYLVKESGQNFSMLAVKGGVVGITIDWNCDLDWPIRYCKPIYQFHGLYNDDSNVSPGFNFRYAKYYREDGMEKRTLYKVFGIRFDILVNGKASVLCDLILLHFLQGRDYYKQKKFKYAEQEPVSTSLGRASEGACIQEHPGTVLRSGNPEPPYPLQNKVPKSLSENIPITMECSMSFHRM
;
A
#
# COMPACT_ATOMS: atom_id res chain seq x y z
N MET A 1 -42.96 30.00 -50.39
CA MET A 1 -42.55 28.87 -49.52
C MET A 1 -41.38 29.19 -48.58
N GLY A 2 -40.28 29.82 -49.04
CA GLY A 2 -39.06 30.01 -48.22
C GLY A 2 -39.25 30.66 -46.83
N GLN A 3 -40.00 31.76 -46.72
CA GLN A 3 -40.19 32.49 -45.45
C GLN A 3 -40.73 31.63 -44.31
N ARG A 4 -41.79 30.83 -44.54
CA ARG A 4 -42.30 29.87 -43.53
C ARG A 4 -41.30 28.80 -43.09
N CYS A 5 -40.22 28.58 -43.84
CA CYS A 5 -39.13 27.70 -43.43
C CYS A 5 -38.09 28.46 -42.58
N MET A 6 -37.77 29.72 -42.94
CA MET A 6 -36.93 30.61 -42.11
C MET A 6 -37.60 30.98 -40.78
N ASP A 7 -38.91 31.28 -40.75
CA ASP A 7 -39.66 31.53 -39.51
C ASP A 7 -39.54 30.32 -38.56
N LYS A 8 -39.68 29.09 -39.10
CA LYS A 8 -39.52 27.85 -38.32
C LYS A 8 -38.08 27.58 -37.89
N LEU A 9 -37.08 27.91 -38.71
CA LEU A 9 -35.67 27.83 -38.31
C LEU A 9 -35.38 28.84 -37.19
N SER A 10 -35.91 30.06 -37.29
CA SER A 10 -35.73 31.12 -36.29
C SER A 10 -36.39 30.74 -34.95
N SER A 11 -37.61 30.21 -34.99
CA SER A 11 -38.30 29.67 -33.81
C SER A 11 -37.48 28.51 -33.18
N PHE A 12 -37.07 27.53 -33.97
CA PHE A 12 -36.26 26.40 -33.49
C PHE A 12 -34.87 26.78 -32.95
N LEU A 13 -34.27 27.88 -33.41
CA LEU A 13 -32.94 28.33 -32.98
C LEU A 13 -32.97 29.37 -31.84
N PHE A 14 -34.08 30.08 -31.63
CA PHE A 14 -34.16 31.21 -30.68
C PHE A 14 -35.36 31.17 -29.71
N GLU A 15 -36.25 30.18 -29.77
CA GLU A 15 -37.22 29.94 -28.69
C GLU A 15 -36.58 29.13 -27.55
N TYR A 16 -36.47 29.75 -26.37
CA TYR A 16 -36.10 29.08 -25.12
C TYR A 16 -37.34 28.87 -24.25
N ASP A 17 -37.86 27.63 -24.24
CA ASP A 17 -39.03 27.25 -23.45
C ASP A 17 -38.73 27.36 -21.94
N THR A 18 -39.36 28.35 -21.29
CA THR A 18 -39.29 28.51 -19.83
C THR A 18 -40.50 27.85 -19.16
N PRO A 19 -40.31 27.03 -18.11
CA PRO A 19 -41.43 26.44 -17.38
C PRO A 19 -42.24 27.56 -16.69
N ARG A 20 -43.53 27.67 -17.02
CA ARG A 20 -44.43 28.67 -16.42
C ARG A 20 -44.55 28.46 -14.91
N MET A 21 -43.88 29.31 -14.13
CA MET A 21 -43.85 29.22 -12.67
C MET A 21 -45.19 29.66 -12.06
N VAL A 22 -45.77 28.82 -11.19
CA VAL A 22 -47.03 29.11 -10.49
C VAL A 22 -46.75 29.48 -9.03
N LEU A 23 -47.03 30.73 -8.65
CA LEU A 23 -46.77 31.24 -7.30
C LEU A 23 -47.88 30.85 -6.30
N VAL A 24 -47.77 29.67 -5.68
CA VAL A 24 -48.73 29.18 -4.69
C VAL A 24 -48.57 29.89 -3.33
N ARG A 25 -49.39 30.91 -3.08
CA ARG A 25 -49.41 31.67 -1.80
C ARG A 25 -50.13 30.91 -0.66
N ASN A 26 -49.57 29.80 -0.19
CA ASN A 26 -50.09 29.03 0.95
C ASN A 26 -49.06 28.94 2.09
N LYS A 27 -49.44 29.39 3.31
CA LYS A 27 -48.56 29.40 4.49
C LYS A 27 -48.04 28.00 4.88
N LYS A 28 -48.86 26.94 4.77
CA LYS A 28 -48.44 25.57 5.11
C LYS A 28 -47.38 25.07 4.12
N VAL A 29 -47.69 25.13 2.83
CA VAL A 29 -46.78 24.68 1.75
C VAL A 29 -45.47 25.45 1.76
N GLY A 30 -45.52 26.78 1.94
CA GLY A 30 -44.33 27.63 2.04
C GLY A 30 -43.45 27.28 3.25
N LEU A 31 -44.04 27.00 4.41
CA LEU A 31 -43.31 26.58 5.60
C LEU A 31 -42.63 25.21 5.41
N THR A 32 -43.36 24.22 4.87
CA THR A 32 -42.81 22.88 4.56
C THR A 32 -41.65 22.98 3.57
N PHE A 33 -41.80 23.77 2.50
CA PHE A 33 -40.74 23.96 1.51
C PHE A 33 -39.49 24.63 2.11
N ARG A 34 -39.66 25.68 2.92
CA ARG A 34 -38.54 26.33 3.62
C ARG A 34 -37.88 25.43 4.66
N LEU A 35 -38.64 24.58 5.35
CA LEU A 35 -38.09 23.59 6.28
C LEU A 35 -37.23 22.55 5.55
N ILE A 36 -37.71 22.02 4.42
CA ILE A 36 -36.93 21.08 3.58
C ILE A 36 -35.65 21.76 3.06
N GLN A 37 -35.73 22.99 2.57
CA GLN A 37 -34.54 23.75 2.16
C GLN A 37 -33.54 23.95 3.31
N LEU A 38 -34.01 24.22 4.54
CA LEU A 38 -33.15 24.38 5.71
C LEU A 38 -32.49 23.06 6.11
N ILE A 39 -33.21 21.93 6.07
CA ILE A 39 -32.67 20.59 6.34
C ILE A 39 -31.58 20.23 5.31
N VAL A 40 -31.84 20.45 4.02
CA VAL A 40 -30.86 20.19 2.94
C VAL A 40 -29.63 21.10 3.09
N LEU A 41 -29.81 22.38 3.42
CA LEU A 41 -28.71 23.31 3.65
C LEU A 41 -27.89 22.92 4.90
N ALA A 42 -28.54 22.50 5.98
CA ALA A 42 -27.88 22.02 7.20
C ALA A 42 -27.09 20.72 6.95
N TYR A 43 -27.62 19.80 6.14
CA TYR A 43 -26.89 18.61 5.71
C TYR A 43 -25.66 18.96 4.86
N ILE A 44 -25.80 19.84 3.87
CA ILE A 44 -24.68 20.26 3.02
C ILE A 44 -23.58 20.94 3.86
N ILE A 45 -23.94 21.91 4.71
CA ILE A 45 -22.95 22.63 5.54
C ILE A 45 -22.35 21.69 6.61
N GLY A 46 -23.18 20.95 7.35
CA GLY A 46 -22.74 20.09 8.45
C GLY A 46 -21.96 18.85 8.00
N TRP A 47 -22.49 18.11 7.03
CA TRP A 47 -21.85 16.89 6.54
C TRP A 47 -20.79 17.18 5.48
N VAL A 48 -21.18 17.75 4.35
CA VAL A 48 -20.31 17.84 3.16
C VAL A 48 -19.19 18.87 3.35
N PHE A 49 -19.48 20.03 3.95
CA PHE A 49 -18.46 21.03 4.23
C PHE A 49 -17.71 20.77 5.54
N LEU A 50 -18.38 20.65 6.70
CA LEU A 50 -17.67 20.60 7.98
C LEU A 50 -17.10 19.22 8.34
N TYR A 51 -17.83 18.13 8.10
CA TYR A 51 -17.38 16.77 8.48
C TYR A 51 -16.44 16.15 7.44
N GLU A 52 -16.87 16.05 6.18
CA GLU A 52 -16.08 15.47 5.06
C GLU A 52 -14.95 16.40 4.56
N LYS A 53 -14.94 17.66 5.01
CA LYS A 53 -14.05 18.72 4.52
C LYS A 53 -14.00 18.83 2.99
N GLY A 54 -15.16 18.71 2.31
CA GLY A 54 -15.27 18.73 0.85
C GLY A 54 -14.82 20.02 0.14
N TYR A 55 -14.39 21.04 0.91
CA TYR A 55 -13.74 22.25 0.43
C TYR A 55 -12.21 22.13 0.27
N GLN A 56 -11.58 21.09 0.83
CA GLN A 56 -10.14 20.88 0.74
C GLN A 56 -9.79 19.95 -0.44
N THR A 57 -8.82 20.37 -1.25
CA THR A 57 -8.16 19.47 -2.18
C THR A 57 -7.23 18.54 -1.41
N GLN A 58 -7.23 17.23 -1.71
CA GLN A 58 -6.32 16.26 -1.08
C GLN A 58 -5.12 15.90 -1.96
N ASP A 59 -4.04 15.43 -1.33
CA ASP A 59 -2.85 14.82 -1.96
C ASP A 59 -2.32 13.64 -1.14
N SER A 60 -1.66 12.68 -1.81
CA SER A 60 -1.03 11.50 -1.20
C SER A 60 0.48 11.66 -1.08
N ILE A 61 1.10 11.03 -0.08
CA ILE A 61 2.55 11.08 0.08
C ILE A 61 3.33 10.23 -0.93
N VAL A 62 4.52 10.71 -1.27
CA VAL A 62 5.68 9.86 -1.60
C VAL A 62 6.57 9.79 -0.35
N SER A 63 6.98 8.60 0.06
CA SER A 63 7.72 8.37 1.31
C SER A 63 9.10 7.74 1.07
N SER A 64 10.01 7.99 2.02
CA SER A 64 11.30 7.31 2.15
C SER A 64 11.54 6.98 3.62
N VAL A 65 12.00 5.75 3.87
CA VAL A 65 12.33 5.23 5.20
C VAL A 65 13.81 4.83 5.20
N SER A 66 14.48 5.00 6.33
CA SER A 66 15.83 4.53 6.58
C SER A 66 15.95 4.17 8.05
N VAL A 67 16.23 2.90 8.34
CA VAL A 67 16.31 2.34 9.70
C VAL A 67 17.76 2.16 10.10
N LYS A 68 18.09 2.38 11.37
CA LYS A 68 19.36 1.98 11.96
C LYS A 68 19.14 1.31 13.31
N LEU A 69 19.55 0.05 13.43
CA LEU A 69 19.55 -0.67 14.70
C LEU A 69 20.79 -0.35 15.55
N LYS A 70 20.65 -0.57 16.86
CA LYS A 70 21.75 -0.68 17.83
C LYS A 70 21.43 -1.74 18.88
N GLY A 71 22.41 -2.60 19.10
CA GLY A 71 22.39 -3.66 20.09
C GLY A 71 23.71 -4.45 19.99
N LEU A 72 24.03 -5.16 21.07
CA LEU A 72 25.12 -6.13 21.14
C LEU A 72 24.64 -7.22 22.08
N THR A 73 24.92 -8.48 21.74
CA THR A 73 24.67 -9.62 22.63
C THR A 73 25.74 -10.68 22.44
N MET A 74 25.83 -11.63 23.36
CA MET A 74 26.80 -12.72 23.32
C MET A 74 26.09 -14.06 23.55
N THR A 75 26.31 -15.02 22.65
CA THR A 75 25.97 -16.44 22.87
C THR A 75 27.20 -17.19 23.33
N ASN A 76 27.03 -18.19 24.19
CA ASN A 76 28.08 -19.17 24.50
C ASN A 76 27.53 -20.56 24.16
N GLU A 77 27.58 -20.93 22.89
CA GLU A 77 26.98 -22.17 22.36
C GLU A 77 28.06 -23.22 22.11
N SER A 78 27.75 -24.49 22.36
CA SER A 78 28.64 -25.64 22.22
C SER A 78 29.35 -25.76 20.86
N THR A 79 28.70 -25.30 19.78
CA THR A 79 29.22 -25.37 18.40
C THR A 79 30.03 -24.15 17.96
N LEU A 80 29.92 -23.03 18.66
CA LEU A 80 30.47 -21.73 18.24
C LEU A 80 31.38 -21.07 19.29
N GLY A 81 31.33 -21.55 20.53
CA GLY A 81 31.97 -20.93 21.68
C GLY A 81 31.33 -19.60 22.08
N PRO A 82 32.05 -18.75 22.86
CA PRO A 82 31.64 -17.39 23.15
C PRO A 82 31.72 -16.52 21.88
N HIS A 83 30.58 -16.12 21.35
CA HIS A 83 30.45 -15.33 20.12
C HIS A 83 29.64 -14.06 20.37
N ILE A 84 30.14 -12.91 19.90
CA ILE A 84 29.46 -11.62 19.99
C ILE A 84 28.69 -11.37 18.70
N TRP A 85 27.41 -10.99 18.82
CA TRP A 85 26.53 -10.66 17.72
C TRP A 85 26.33 -9.14 17.65
N ASP A 86 26.61 -8.56 16.48
CA ASP A 86 26.44 -7.14 16.18
C ASP A 86 25.39 -6.90 15.06
N VAL A 87 25.05 -5.64 14.83
CA VAL A 87 24.00 -5.19 13.90
C VAL A 87 24.19 -5.76 12.47
N VAL A 88 25.41 -6.10 12.05
CA VAL A 88 25.71 -6.66 10.73
C VAL A 88 25.41 -8.16 10.65
N ASP A 89 25.52 -8.89 11.76
CA ASP A 89 25.26 -10.34 11.82
C ASP A 89 23.79 -10.69 12.09
N TYR A 90 23.03 -9.84 12.79
CA TYR A 90 21.64 -10.14 13.19
C TYR A 90 20.56 -9.35 12.43
N VAL A 91 20.89 -8.43 11.51
CA VAL A 91 19.90 -7.62 10.76
C VAL A 91 19.94 -7.86 9.25
N PHE A 92 18.78 -8.21 8.67
CA PHE A 92 18.66 -8.60 7.27
C PHE A 92 17.52 -7.85 6.55
N PRO A 93 17.76 -7.12 5.44
CA PRO A 93 19.07 -6.74 4.91
C PRO A 93 19.75 -5.65 5.77
N PRO A 94 21.09 -5.61 5.84
CA PRO A 94 21.82 -4.60 6.63
C PRO A 94 21.76 -3.17 6.03
N GLN A 95 21.02 -2.99 4.94
CA GLN A 95 20.86 -1.73 4.20
C GLN A 95 19.92 -0.74 4.93
N GLY A 96 19.08 -1.22 5.85
CA GLY A 96 18.18 -0.38 6.66
C GLY A 96 16.96 0.13 5.88
N ASP A 97 16.34 -0.73 5.07
CA ASP A 97 15.13 -0.46 4.29
C ASP A 97 13.85 -0.45 5.16
N SER A 98 12.67 -0.23 4.55
CA SER A 98 11.37 -0.27 5.24
C SER A 98 10.94 -1.66 5.71
N SER A 99 11.47 -2.74 5.12
CA SER A 99 11.25 -4.14 5.53
C SER A 99 12.58 -4.75 5.96
N PHE A 100 12.67 -5.20 7.22
CA PHE A 100 13.88 -5.83 7.76
C PHE A 100 13.57 -6.90 8.80
N VAL A 101 14.50 -7.84 8.99
CA VAL A 101 14.40 -8.94 9.97
C VAL A 101 15.47 -8.76 11.02
N VAL A 102 15.09 -8.96 12.28
CA VAL A 102 16.02 -9.05 13.42
C VAL A 102 16.05 -10.51 13.88
N MET A 103 17.21 -11.15 13.76
CA MET A 103 17.42 -12.53 14.23
C MET A 103 17.30 -12.60 15.75
N THR A 104 16.53 -13.56 16.24
CA THR A 104 16.29 -13.82 17.67
C THR A 104 16.72 -15.23 18.09
N ASN A 105 16.74 -16.17 17.14
CA ASN A 105 17.11 -17.56 17.37
C ASN A 105 17.66 -18.16 16.07
N PHE A 106 18.49 -19.20 16.14
CA PHE A 106 19.04 -19.83 14.94
C PHE A 106 19.41 -21.30 15.17
N ILE A 107 19.44 -22.06 14.08
CA ILE A 107 20.14 -23.34 13.98
C ILE A 107 21.34 -23.13 13.04
N ILE A 108 22.49 -23.71 13.39
CA ILE A 108 23.75 -23.60 12.65
C ILE A 108 24.23 -24.99 12.22
N THR A 109 24.68 -25.12 10.98
CA THR A 109 25.34 -26.32 10.47
C THR A 109 26.69 -25.92 9.87
N PRO A 110 27.78 -25.94 10.67
CA PRO A 110 29.12 -25.55 10.22
C PRO A 110 29.78 -26.65 9.37
N GLY A 111 30.79 -26.28 8.58
CA GLY A 111 31.64 -27.24 7.89
C GLY A 111 30.98 -28.01 6.74
N GLN A 112 29.80 -27.60 6.26
CA GLN A 112 29.16 -28.25 5.12
C GLN A 112 30.06 -28.18 3.88
N LYS A 113 30.31 -29.33 3.26
CA LYS A 113 31.04 -29.47 1.99
C LYS A 113 30.22 -30.28 0.99
N GLN A 114 30.51 -30.17 -0.31
CA GLN A 114 29.89 -31.08 -1.29
C GLN A 114 30.42 -32.51 -1.12
N GLY A 115 29.52 -33.49 -1.13
CA GLY A 115 29.84 -34.91 -0.95
C GLY A 115 28.58 -35.78 -0.83
N THR A 116 28.73 -37.03 -0.38
CA THR A 116 27.59 -37.86 0.03
C THR A 116 27.47 -37.99 1.54
N CYS A 117 26.23 -38.09 2.03
CA CYS A 117 25.87 -38.25 3.43
C CYS A 117 24.46 -38.85 3.56
N PRO A 118 24.09 -39.41 4.72
CA PRO A 118 22.70 -39.77 5.00
C PRO A 118 21.82 -38.50 5.08
N GLU A 119 20.64 -38.56 4.49
CA GLU A 119 19.57 -37.57 4.65
C GLU A 119 19.03 -37.57 6.09
N VAL A 120 18.36 -36.50 6.53
CA VAL A 120 17.75 -36.46 7.87
C VAL A 120 16.56 -37.42 8.02
N PRO A 121 16.32 -38.01 9.22
CA PRO A 121 15.24 -38.97 9.43
C PRO A 121 13.83 -38.48 9.07
N ASP A 122 13.55 -37.19 9.30
CA ASP A 122 12.22 -36.60 9.09
C ASP A 122 11.72 -36.68 7.63
N THR A 123 12.63 -36.86 6.67
CA THR A 123 12.33 -36.85 5.22
C THR A 123 12.97 -37.98 4.42
N GLY A 124 14.02 -38.63 4.97
CA GLY A 124 14.85 -39.60 4.26
C GLY A 124 14.73 -41.06 4.70
N LEU A 125 13.82 -41.41 5.62
CA LEU A 125 13.65 -42.78 6.15
C LEU A 125 13.54 -43.86 5.07
N CYS A 126 14.32 -44.94 5.22
CA CYS A 126 14.32 -46.09 4.32
C CYS A 126 14.58 -47.39 5.11
N SER A 127 14.22 -48.53 4.53
CA SER A 127 14.61 -49.87 5.00
C SER A 127 15.60 -50.54 4.06
N GLN A 128 15.42 -50.34 2.75
CA GLN A 128 16.18 -50.96 1.66
C GLN A 128 16.56 -49.94 0.59
N ASP A 129 17.60 -50.25 -0.20
CA ASP A 129 18.09 -49.38 -1.29
C ASP A 129 17.01 -49.06 -2.35
N SER A 130 16.03 -49.96 -2.53
CA SER A 130 14.85 -49.80 -3.39
C SER A 130 14.00 -48.57 -3.05
N ASP A 131 14.00 -48.16 -1.79
CA ASP A 131 13.17 -47.08 -1.28
C ASP A 131 13.73 -45.71 -1.73
N CYS A 132 15.02 -45.66 -2.07
CA CYS A 132 15.77 -44.47 -2.44
C CYS A 132 15.81 -44.31 -3.97
N SER A 133 14.96 -43.46 -4.53
CA SER A 133 14.86 -43.26 -5.98
C SER A 133 16.08 -42.51 -6.54
N LYS A 134 17.07 -43.26 -7.04
CA LYS A 134 18.34 -42.74 -7.58
C LYS A 134 18.15 -41.60 -8.60
N GLY A 135 18.88 -40.50 -8.41
CA GLY A 135 18.87 -39.33 -9.29
C GLY A 135 17.67 -38.40 -9.08
N THR A 136 16.74 -38.73 -8.18
CA THR A 136 15.63 -37.85 -7.79
C THR A 136 15.99 -37.05 -6.54
N TYR A 137 15.21 -36.00 -6.25
CA TYR A 137 15.29 -35.24 -5.00
C TYR A 137 13.90 -35.18 -4.36
N SER A 138 13.83 -35.23 -3.03
CA SER A 138 12.58 -34.99 -2.30
C SER A 138 12.31 -33.48 -2.20
N ARG A 139 11.04 -33.07 -2.23
CA ARG A 139 10.63 -31.66 -2.02
C ARG A 139 11.07 -31.11 -0.66
N GLN A 140 11.26 -31.98 0.33
CA GLN A 140 11.75 -31.65 1.68
C GLN A 140 13.17 -32.17 1.94
N GLY A 141 13.81 -32.80 0.95
CA GLY A 141 15.18 -33.30 1.05
C GLY A 141 16.21 -32.22 0.75
N GLN A 142 17.46 -32.50 1.12
CA GLN A 142 18.58 -31.54 1.08
C GLN A 142 19.60 -31.86 -0.02
N GLY A 143 19.40 -32.94 -0.77
CA GLY A 143 20.24 -33.34 -1.90
C GLY A 143 19.56 -34.31 -2.87
N ILE A 144 20.34 -34.83 -3.81
CA ILE A 144 19.90 -35.78 -4.82
C ILE A 144 20.21 -37.20 -4.32
N MET A 145 19.21 -38.09 -4.26
CA MET A 145 19.38 -39.45 -3.77
C MET A 145 20.32 -40.27 -4.67
N THR A 146 21.31 -40.95 -4.08
CA THR A 146 22.27 -41.79 -4.82
C THR A 146 21.72 -43.17 -5.17
N GLY A 147 20.65 -43.60 -4.49
CA GLY A 147 20.05 -44.93 -4.60
C GLY A 147 20.53 -45.96 -3.56
N LYS A 148 21.02 -45.53 -2.39
CA LYS A 148 21.38 -46.43 -1.28
C LYS A 148 20.68 -46.05 0.02
N CYS A 149 20.39 -47.04 0.87
CA CYS A 149 19.82 -46.87 2.20
C CYS A 149 20.88 -47.15 3.29
N ILE A 150 21.41 -46.09 3.90
CA ILE A 150 22.56 -46.14 4.82
C ILE A 150 22.16 -45.76 6.24
N HIS A 151 22.99 -46.09 7.24
CA HIS A 151 22.72 -45.70 8.62
C HIS A 151 22.99 -44.20 8.85
N PHE A 152 21.98 -43.46 9.30
CA PHE A 152 22.12 -42.12 9.87
C PHE A 152 22.61 -42.21 11.32
N ASN A 153 22.09 -43.19 12.07
CA ASN A 153 22.51 -43.54 13.42
C ASN A 153 22.39 -45.06 13.61
N THR A 154 22.84 -45.59 14.75
CA THR A 154 22.80 -47.02 15.09
C THR A 154 21.43 -47.67 14.82
N SER A 155 20.34 -47.01 15.22
CA SER A 155 18.97 -47.53 15.11
C SER A 155 18.20 -47.07 13.86
N VAL A 156 18.70 -46.12 13.07
CA VAL A 156 17.93 -45.44 12.01
C VAL A 156 18.70 -45.40 10.70
N LYS A 157 18.06 -45.84 9.61
CA LYS A 157 18.54 -45.72 8.24
C LYS A 157 17.82 -44.62 7.47
N THR A 158 18.56 -43.94 6.61
CA THR A 158 18.03 -42.96 5.65
C THR A 158 18.75 -43.06 4.31
N CYS A 159 18.14 -42.51 3.26
CA CYS A 159 18.73 -42.50 1.94
C CYS A 159 20.04 -41.69 1.90
N GLU A 160 21.06 -42.22 1.25
CA GLU A 160 22.26 -41.46 0.90
C GLU A 160 21.89 -40.40 -0.15
N ILE A 161 22.21 -39.14 0.15
CA ILE A 161 22.11 -38.01 -0.77
C ILE A 161 23.49 -37.52 -1.19
N PHE A 162 23.59 -36.99 -2.40
CA PHE A 162 24.65 -36.11 -2.83
C PHE A 162 24.20 -34.65 -2.68
N GLY A 163 24.95 -33.85 -1.93
CA GLY A 163 24.56 -32.48 -1.56
C GLY A 163 25.56 -31.81 -0.63
N TRP A 164 25.08 -30.87 0.18
CA TRP A 164 25.89 -30.20 1.21
C TRP A 164 25.85 -31.01 2.51
N CYS A 165 26.98 -31.65 2.82
CA CYS A 165 27.13 -32.62 3.88
C CYS A 165 28.02 -32.09 5.03
N PRO A 166 27.65 -32.25 6.32
CA PRO A 166 26.46 -32.95 6.81
C PRO A 166 25.15 -32.19 6.53
N ALA A 167 24.04 -32.93 6.43
CA ALA A 167 22.71 -32.36 6.30
C ALA A 167 22.32 -31.53 7.54
N GLU A 168 21.48 -30.52 7.35
CA GLU A 168 20.95 -29.63 8.38
C GLU A 168 19.90 -30.38 9.21
N VAL A 169 20.14 -30.55 10.52
CA VAL A 169 19.17 -31.16 11.43
C VAL A 169 18.21 -30.08 11.92
N ASP A 170 16.94 -30.19 11.53
CA ASP A 170 15.97 -29.10 11.64
C ASP A 170 15.33 -28.93 13.02
N TYR A 171 15.58 -29.88 13.93
CA TYR A 171 15.02 -29.99 15.27
C TYR A 171 16.02 -30.57 16.29
N PRO A 172 15.92 -30.24 17.59
CA PRO A 172 14.98 -29.28 18.18
C PRO A 172 15.38 -27.82 17.90
N VAL A 173 14.39 -26.96 17.68
CA VAL A 173 14.61 -25.51 17.68
C VAL A 173 14.94 -25.07 19.11
N PRO A 174 16.02 -24.28 19.35
CA PRO A 174 16.40 -23.87 20.71
C PRO A 174 15.27 -23.11 21.41
N ASN A 175 14.96 -23.52 22.64
CA ASN A 175 13.95 -22.92 23.50
C ASN A 175 14.46 -22.95 24.95
N PRO A 176 14.71 -21.80 25.62
CA PRO A 176 14.49 -20.43 25.16
C PRO A 176 15.33 -20.04 23.93
N ALA A 177 14.94 -18.95 23.26
CA ALA A 177 15.63 -18.41 22.10
C ALA A 177 17.06 -17.95 22.46
N LEU A 178 18.02 -18.17 21.55
CA LEU A 178 19.45 -17.90 21.79
C LEU A 178 19.81 -16.42 22.02
N LEU A 179 19.01 -15.46 21.53
CA LEU A 179 19.31 -14.03 21.60
C LEU A 179 18.22 -13.24 22.38
N PRO A 180 18.02 -13.50 23.69
CA PRO A 180 16.94 -12.87 24.46
C PRO A 180 17.13 -11.35 24.63
N GLU A 181 18.37 -10.88 24.69
CA GLU A 181 18.72 -9.45 24.84
C GLU A 181 18.26 -8.58 23.66
N VAL A 182 17.84 -9.19 22.54
CA VAL A 182 17.23 -8.48 21.40
C VAL A 182 15.98 -7.70 21.82
N GLU A 183 15.27 -8.11 22.88
CA GLU A 183 14.13 -7.35 23.43
C GLU A 183 14.51 -5.91 23.81
N LYS A 184 15.75 -5.70 24.26
CA LYS A 184 16.28 -4.40 24.73
C LYS A 184 17.04 -3.63 23.65
N PHE A 185 17.08 -4.14 22.42
CA PHE A 185 17.74 -3.45 21.31
C PHE A 185 16.88 -2.29 20.81
N THR A 186 17.55 -1.25 20.28
CA THR A 186 16.90 -0.02 19.83
C THR A 186 16.92 0.10 18.31
N ILE A 187 15.80 0.56 17.74
CA ILE A 187 15.69 0.91 16.32
C ILE A 187 15.51 2.42 16.19
N PHE A 188 16.29 3.07 15.33
CA PHE A 188 16.12 4.48 14.97
C PHE A 188 15.52 4.56 13.57
N ILE A 189 14.27 5.04 13.48
CA ILE A 189 13.56 5.20 12.21
C ILE A 189 13.72 6.65 11.74
N LYS A 190 14.35 6.85 10.58
CA LYS A 190 14.28 8.12 9.83
C LYS A 190 13.20 7.97 8.77
N ASN A 191 12.13 8.75 8.87
CA ASN A 191 11.11 8.84 7.82
C ASN A 191 11.06 10.26 7.25
N SER A 192 10.99 10.34 5.92
CA SER A 192 10.81 11.59 5.16
C SER A 192 9.68 11.39 4.17
N ILE A 193 8.79 12.36 4.06
CA ILE A 193 7.64 12.35 3.14
C ILE A 193 7.62 13.62 2.30
N THR A 194 6.99 13.56 1.13
CA THR A 194 6.64 14.72 0.31
C THR A 194 5.23 14.56 -0.22
N PHE A 195 4.44 15.63 -0.16
CA PHE A 195 3.16 15.78 -0.86
C PHE A 195 3.44 16.47 -2.20
N PRO A 196 3.53 15.74 -3.33
CA PRO A 196 4.06 16.29 -4.58
C PRO A 196 3.22 17.45 -5.15
N LYS A 197 1.89 17.36 -5.04
CA LYS A 197 0.92 18.33 -5.58
C LYS A 197 0.98 19.69 -4.89
N PHE A 198 1.37 19.69 -3.61
CA PHE A 198 1.56 20.87 -2.79
C PHE A 198 3.04 21.27 -2.65
N LYS A 199 3.96 20.43 -3.14
CA LYS A 199 5.43 20.60 -3.06
C LYS A 199 5.95 20.77 -1.62
N VAL A 200 5.26 20.15 -0.66
CA VAL A 200 5.58 20.19 0.78
C VAL A 200 6.29 18.91 1.20
N SER A 201 7.54 19.02 1.66
CA SER A 201 8.29 17.92 2.27
C SER A 201 8.34 18.02 3.80
N ARG A 202 8.20 16.89 4.49
CA ARG A 202 8.22 16.78 5.96
C ARG A 202 9.06 15.58 6.40
N ARG A 203 9.54 15.58 7.65
CA ARG A 203 10.36 14.51 8.23
C ARG A 203 9.95 14.25 9.67
N ASN A 204 10.07 13.01 10.14
CA ASN A 204 9.69 12.66 11.51
C ASN A 204 10.59 13.31 12.58
N LEU A 205 11.80 13.72 12.20
CA LEU A 205 12.66 14.63 12.95
C LEU A 205 12.11 16.06 12.90
N VAL A 206 10.99 16.30 13.60
CA VAL A 206 10.31 17.60 13.72
C VAL A 206 11.09 18.56 14.63
N GLU A 207 10.69 19.83 14.69
CA GLU A 207 11.46 20.92 15.30
C GLU A 207 11.78 20.73 16.80
N SER A 208 10.97 19.96 17.54
CA SER A 208 11.22 19.61 18.94
C SER A 208 12.24 18.49 19.13
N VAL A 209 12.60 17.75 18.08
CA VAL A 209 13.47 16.57 18.12
C VAL A 209 14.94 17.01 18.00
N THR A 210 15.47 17.58 19.10
CA THR A 210 16.84 18.11 19.15
C THR A 210 17.90 17.01 19.31
N MET A 211 19.17 17.33 19.04
CA MET A 211 20.31 16.44 19.29
C MET A 211 20.54 16.09 20.78
N GLN A 212 19.92 16.83 21.71
CA GLN A 212 19.93 16.51 23.13
C GLN A 212 18.79 15.54 23.49
N TYR A 213 17.61 15.75 22.90
CA TYR A 213 16.46 14.84 23.02
C TYR A 213 16.78 13.45 22.43
N LEU A 214 17.32 13.40 21.21
CA LEU A 214 17.73 12.16 20.52
C LEU A 214 18.80 11.33 21.24
N LYS A 215 19.46 11.86 22.27
CA LYS A 215 20.43 11.13 23.10
C LYS A 215 19.81 10.47 24.34
N LYS A 216 18.54 10.77 24.65
CA LYS A 216 17.86 10.37 25.89
C LYS A 216 16.45 9.83 25.69
N CYS A 217 15.77 10.17 24.60
CA CYS A 217 14.41 9.72 24.36
C CYS A 217 14.40 8.25 23.90
N THR A 218 13.42 7.52 24.42
CA THR A 218 12.86 6.29 23.84
C THR A 218 11.39 6.58 23.59
N TYR A 219 10.85 6.08 22.48
CA TYR A 219 9.45 6.27 22.13
C TYR A 219 8.53 5.64 23.18
N HIS A 220 7.54 6.41 23.59
CA HIS A 220 6.42 5.92 24.37
C HIS A 220 5.17 6.72 24.03
N LYS A 221 4.07 6.01 23.77
CA LYS A 221 2.82 6.53 23.18
C LYS A 221 2.23 7.78 23.84
N VAL A 222 2.46 7.96 25.15
CA VAL A 222 1.91 9.08 25.95
C VAL A 222 2.95 10.15 26.28
N THR A 223 4.19 9.78 26.59
CA THR A 223 5.21 10.74 27.08
C THR A 223 6.12 11.27 25.96
N ASP A 224 6.47 10.40 25.00
CA ASP A 224 7.55 10.63 24.03
C ASP A 224 7.12 10.19 22.62
N SER A 225 5.88 10.53 22.26
CA SER A 225 5.21 10.14 21.00
C SER A 225 5.86 10.70 19.73
N LEU A 226 6.88 11.55 19.87
CA LEU A 226 7.68 12.11 18.76
C LEU A 226 9.13 11.61 18.75
N CYS A 227 9.52 10.73 19.69
CA CYS A 227 10.84 10.12 19.66
C CYS A 227 10.92 9.11 18.49
N PRO A 228 11.96 9.18 17.63
CA PRO A 228 12.15 8.24 16.51
C PRO A 228 12.97 7.00 16.89
N VAL A 229 13.23 6.77 18.18
CA VAL A 229 14.01 5.64 18.72
C VAL A 229 13.07 4.74 19.50
N PHE A 230 13.00 3.45 19.19
CA PHE A 230 12.03 2.50 19.78
C PHE A 230 12.76 1.25 20.27
N ASP A 231 12.35 0.72 21.42
CA ASP A 231 12.83 -0.58 21.94
C ASP A 231 12.06 -1.72 21.27
N LEU A 232 12.75 -2.78 20.84
CA LEU A 232 12.11 -3.90 20.11
C LEU A 232 11.02 -4.61 20.93
N GLY A 233 11.24 -4.81 22.23
CA GLY A 233 10.24 -5.36 23.15
C GLY A 233 8.99 -4.50 23.26
N TYR A 234 9.13 -3.17 23.24
CA TYR A 234 8.00 -2.25 23.28
C TYR A 234 7.14 -2.34 22.00
N LEU A 235 7.79 -2.42 20.83
CA LEU A 235 7.09 -2.59 19.54
C LEU A 235 6.27 -3.90 19.50
N VAL A 236 6.87 -5.01 19.91
CA VAL A 236 6.21 -6.33 19.95
C VAL A 236 5.06 -6.31 20.95
N LYS A 237 5.25 -5.72 22.13
CA LYS A 237 4.22 -5.61 23.18
C LYS A 237 3.03 -4.74 22.75
N GLU A 238 3.25 -3.55 22.20
CA GLU A 238 2.15 -2.70 21.69
C GLU A 238 1.45 -3.33 20.48
N SER A 239 2.12 -4.19 19.72
CA SER A 239 1.51 -4.97 18.63
C SER A 239 0.56 -6.08 19.11
N GLY A 240 0.47 -6.33 20.42
CA GLY A 240 -0.34 -7.37 21.05
C GLY A 240 0.35 -8.74 21.20
N GLN A 241 1.64 -8.84 20.87
CA GLN A 241 2.40 -10.10 20.82
C GLN A 241 3.33 -10.27 22.04
N ASN A 242 3.72 -11.51 22.32
CA ASN A 242 4.67 -11.87 23.38
C ASN A 242 6.09 -12.07 22.80
N PHE A 243 7.06 -11.27 23.24
CA PHE A 243 8.43 -11.31 22.69
C PHE A 243 9.08 -12.68 22.83
N SER A 244 9.01 -13.34 23.98
CA SER A 244 9.67 -14.63 24.22
C SER A 244 9.14 -15.75 23.33
N MET A 245 7.82 -15.76 23.05
CA MET A 245 7.22 -16.72 22.12
C MET A 245 7.62 -16.42 20.67
N LEU A 246 7.56 -15.14 20.28
CA LEU A 246 7.91 -14.68 18.93
C LEU A 246 9.41 -14.88 18.64
N ALA A 247 10.27 -14.78 19.66
CA ALA A 247 11.71 -14.96 19.53
C ALA A 247 12.13 -16.38 19.15
N VAL A 248 11.39 -17.41 19.60
CA VAL A 248 11.74 -18.83 19.36
C VAL A 248 11.51 -19.24 17.90
N LYS A 249 10.36 -18.85 17.32
CA LYS A 249 9.94 -19.23 15.95
C LYS A 249 10.03 -18.11 14.91
N GLY A 250 10.32 -16.89 15.34
CA GLY A 250 10.15 -15.67 14.53
C GLY A 250 8.70 -15.27 14.35
N GLY A 251 8.46 -14.14 13.69
CA GLY A 251 7.12 -13.64 13.34
C GLY A 251 7.17 -12.27 12.66
N VAL A 252 6.04 -11.56 12.59
CA VAL A 252 5.93 -10.30 11.84
C VAL A 252 5.21 -9.20 12.63
N VAL A 253 5.82 -8.01 12.68
CA VAL A 253 5.30 -6.78 13.29
C VAL A 253 5.17 -5.69 12.23
N GLY A 254 3.97 -5.15 12.06
CA GLY A 254 3.73 -3.95 11.26
C GLY A 254 3.94 -2.69 12.09
N ILE A 255 4.68 -1.71 11.54
CA ILE A 255 4.86 -0.37 12.10
C ILE A 255 4.21 0.62 11.13
N THR A 256 3.07 1.18 11.50
CA THR A 256 2.38 2.19 10.69
C THR A 256 2.83 3.58 11.10
N ILE A 257 3.21 4.43 10.13
CA ILE A 257 3.53 5.85 10.33
C ILE A 257 2.51 6.67 9.54
N ASP A 258 1.52 7.22 10.23
CA ASP A 258 0.45 8.02 9.62
C ASP A 258 0.77 9.51 9.62
N TRP A 259 0.64 10.15 8.45
CA TRP A 259 0.77 11.59 8.25
C TRP A 259 -0.54 12.19 7.74
N ASN A 260 -1.49 12.40 8.65
CA ASN A 260 -2.72 13.14 8.35
C ASN A 260 -2.50 14.63 8.62
N CYS A 261 -2.30 15.42 7.55
CA CYS A 261 -1.78 16.79 7.65
C CYS A 261 -2.71 17.81 6.99
N ASP A 262 -3.47 18.53 7.81
CA ASP A 262 -4.23 19.70 7.39
C ASP A 262 -3.26 20.88 7.16
N LEU A 263 -2.96 21.18 5.90
CA LEU A 263 -1.95 22.17 5.49
C LEU A 263 -2.51 23.60 5.41
N ASP A 264 -3.80 23.80 5.72
CA ASP A 264 -4.33 25.13 6.04
C ASP A 264 -3.75 25.65 7.38
N TRP A 265 -3.22 24.75 8.22
CA TRP A 265 -2.48 25.07 9.43
C TRP A 265 -0.96 25.07 9.21
N PRO A 266 -0.18 25.86 9.98
CA PRO A 266 1.27 25.88 9.89
C PRO A 266 1.90 24.47 10.04
N ILE A 267 2.83 24.13 9.14
CA ILE A 267 3.42 22.78 8.98
C ILE A 267 3.97 22.13 10.27
N ARG A 268 4.27 22.91 11.31
CA ARG A 268 4.62 22.41 12.67
C ARG A 268 3.56 21.51 13.31
N TYR A 269 2.29 21.59 12.88
CA TYR A 269 1.21 20.70 13.33
C TYR A 269 1.17 19.39 12.53
N CYS A 270 1.75 19.34 11.32
CA CYS A 270 1.97 18.10 10.58
C CYS A 270 3.09 17.28 11.26
N LYS A 271 2.67 16.22 11.95
CA LYS A 271 3.49 15.33 12.79
C LYS A 271 3.10 13.87 12.51
N PRO A 272 4.03 12.91 12.66
CA PRO A 272 3.72 11.50 12.48
C PRO A 272 2.93 10.97 13.68
N ILE A 273 2.04 10.01 13.43
CA ILE A 273 1.43 9.14 14.44
C ILE A 273 1.96 7.73 14.18
N TYR A 274 2.44 7.06 15.22
CA TYR A 274 2.96 5.69 15.13
C TYR A 274 1.94 4.69 15.69
N GLN A 275 1.70 3.61 14.95
CA GLN A 275 0.88 2.47 15.38
C GLN A 275 1.62 1.15 15.14
N PHE A 276 1.28 0.12 15.91
CA PHE A 276 1.96 -1.17 15.88
C PHE A 276 0.93 -2.30 15.80
N HIS A 277 1.19 -3.31 14.97
CA HIS A 277 0.20 -4.34 14.65
C HIS A 277 0.88 -5.72 14.53
N GLY A 278 0.28 -6.75 15.12
CA GLY A 278 0.62 -8.12 14.75
C GLY A 278 0.14 -8.39 13.32
N LEU A 279 1.06 -8.77 12.42
CA LEU A 279 0.73 -9.12 11.03
C LEU A 279 0.67 -10.63 10.80
N TYR A 280 0.96 -11.43 11.84
CA TYR A 280 0.77 -12.87 11.86
C TYR A 280 -0.47 -13.22 12.70
N ASN A 281 -1.18 -14.30 12.33
CA ASN A 281 -2.28 -14.84 13.13
C ASN A 281 -2.04 -16.32 13.45
N ASP A 282 -2.01 -16.66 14.73
CA ASP A 282 -1.58 -17.96 15.25
C ASP A 282 -2.55 -19.11 14.96
N ASP A 283 -3.79 -18.82 14.52
CA ASP A 283 -4.81 -19.81 14.12
C ASP A 283 -4.35 -20.79 13.02
N SER A 284 -3.25 -20.49 12.32
CA SER A 284 -2.74 -21.26 11.18
C SER A 284 -1.56 -22.17 11.53
N ASN A 285 -1.87 -23.40 11.98
CA ASN A 285 -0.90 -24.46 12.34
C ASN A 285 0.07 -24.89 11.20
N VAL A 286 -0.10 -24.41 9.97
CA VAL A 286 0.60 -24.92 8.77
C VAL A 286 2.04 -24.40 8.64
N SER A 287 2.35 -23.20 9.15
CA SER A 287 3.70 -22.62 9.08
C SER A 287 3.97 -21.56 10.18
N PRO A 288 3.85 -21.91 11.47
CA PRO A 288 3.91 -20.95 12.57
C PRO A 288 5.27 -20.24 12.68
N GLY A 289 5.26 -18.91 12.55
CA GLY A 289 6.41 -18.02 12.75
C GLY A 289 7.05 -17.51 11.46
N PHE A 290 8.31 -17.06 11.54
CA PHE A 290 9.07 -16.54 10.41
C PHE A 290 10.53 -17.02 10.46
N ASN A 291 10.94 -17.76 9.44
CA ASN A 291 12.31 -18.23 9.30
C ASN A 291 12.80 -18.21 7.85
N PHE A 292 14.12 -18.12 7.68
CA PHE A 292 14.80 -18.21 6.39
C PHE A 292 16.18 -18.85 6.54
N ARG A 293 16.78 -19.26 5.43
CA ARG A 293 18.14 -19.84 5.41
C ARG A 293 19.11 -18.96 4.65
N TYR A 294 20.33 -18.82 5.17
CA TYR A 294 21.46 -18.22 4.46
C TYR A 294 22.75 -18.98 4.81
N ALA A 295 23.81 -18.82 3.99
CA ALA A 295 25.08 -19.49 4.24
C ALA A 295 26.28 -18.54 4.11
N LYS A 296 27.23 -18.65 5.03
CA LYS A 296 28.55 -18.01 4.96
C LYS A 296 29.51 -18.99 4.28
N TYR A 297 29.90 -18.72 3.03
CA TYR A 297 30.81 -19.57 2.23
C TYR A 297 32.28 -19.24 2.53
N TYR A 298 33.13 -20.27 2.55
CA TYR A 298 34.57 -20.14 2.79
C TYR A 298 35.37 -21.27 2.13
N ARG A 299 36.70 -21.22 2.20
CA ARG A 299 37.60 -22.28 1.73
C ARG A 299 38.56 -22.70 2.83
N GLU A 300 38.78 -24.00 2.94
CA GLU A 300 39.61 -24.62 3.97
C GLU A 300 40.19 -25.91 3.37
N ASP A 301 41.52 -26.10 3.50
CA ASP A 301 42.27 -27.20 2.86
C ASP A 301 42.07 -27.30 1.32
N GLY A 302 41.84 -26.16 0.67
CA GLY A 302 41.53 -26.08 -0.76
C GLY A 302 40.10 -26.52 -1.13
N MET A 303 39.34 -27.13 -0.21
CA MET A 303 37.93 -27.46 -0.39
C MET A 303 37.05 -26.24 -0.17
N GLU A 304 35.97 -26.15 -0.93
CA GLU A 304 34.90 -25.19 -0.67
C GLU A 304 33.96 -25.73 0.42
N LYS A 305 33.72 -24.90 1.43
CA LYS A 305 32.85 -25.20 2.56
C LYS A 305 31.88 -24.05 2.79
N ARG A 306 30.82 -24.30 3.55
CA ARG A 306 29.92 -23.25 4.05
C ARG A 306 29.44 -23.56 5.46
N THR A 307 29.15 -22.50 6.20
CA THR A 307 28.35 -22.59 7.42
C THR A 307 26.94 -22.15 7.07
N LEU A 308 26.00 -23.07 7.17
CA LEU A 308 24.58 -22.82 6.94
C LEU A 308 23.93 -22.32 8.23
N TYR A 309 23.06 -21.32 8.10
CA TYR A 309 22.24 -20.77 9.19
C TYR A 309 20.77 -20.83 8.78
N LYS A 310 19.95 -21.44 9.63
CA LYS A 310 18.49 -21.26 9.64
C LYS A 310 18.16 -20.24 10.70
N VAL A 311 17.78 -19.05 10.26
CA VAL A 311 17.46 -17.89 11.10
C VAL A 311 15.97 -17.91 11.40
N PHE A 312 15.63 -17.82 12.69
CA PHE A 312 14.31 -17.42 13.15
C PHE A 312 14.41 -15.98 13.66
N GLY A 313 13.46 -15.13 13.29
CA GLY A 313 13.57 -13.71 13.58
C GLY A 313 12.27 -12.96 13.45
N ILE A 314 12.24 -11.77 14.04
CA ILE A 314 11.09 -10.87 13.98
C ILE A 314 11.29 -9.95 12.78
N ARG A 315 10.41 -10.07 11.79
CA ARG A 315 10.33 -9.17 10.65
C ARG A 315 9.53 -7.92 11.02
N PHE A 316 10.09 -6.75 10.75
CA PHE A 316 9.44 -5.46 10.92
C PHE A 316 9.19 -4.84 9.55
N ASP A 317 7.92 -4.56 9.26
CA ASP A 317 7.48 -3.89 8.03
C ASP A 317 6.97 -2.50 8.38
N ILE A 318 7.65 -1.46 7.90
CA ILE A 318 7.30 -0.05 8.12
C ILE A 318 6.41 0.43 6.97
N LEU A 319 5.11 0.58 7.26
CA LEU A 319 4.13 1.15 6.34
C LEU A 319 4.01 2.64 6.62
N VAL A 320 4.08 3.49 5.58
CA VAL A 320 3.94 4.94 5.73
C VAL A 320 2.71 5.40 4.95
N ASN A 321 1.69 5.87 5.67
CA ASN A 321 0.48 6.44 5.09
C ASN A 321 0.54 7.96 5.21
N GLY A 322 -0.14 8.67 4.30
CA GLY A 322 -0.29 10.10 4.47
C GLY A 322 -1.28 10.72 3.50
N LYS A 323 -2.01 11.71 4.03
CA LYS A 323 -2.93 12.57 3.30
C LYS A 323 -2.67 14.00 3.72
N ALA A 324 -2.44 14.87 2.75
CA ALA A 324 -2.47 16.31 2.96
C ALA A 324 -3.78 16.87 2.44
N SER A 325 -4.24 17.97 3.03
CA SER A 325 -5.42 18.70 2.57
C SER A 325 -5.19 20.21 2.63
N VAL A 326 -5.66 20.94 1.60
CA VAL A 326 -5.51 22.41 1.46
C VAL A 326 -6.79 23.04 0.90
N LEU A 327 -7.21 24.18 1.44
CA LEU A 327 -8.21 25.13 0.92
C LEU A 327 -7.69 25.87 -0.33
N CYS A 328 -7.19 25.14 -1.34
CA CYS A 328 -6.77 25.75 -2.60
C CYS A 328 -7.93 26.50 -3.25
N ASP A 329 -9.12 25.90 -3.26
CA ASP A 329 -10.28 26.38 -4.01
C ASP A 329 -10.75 27.78 -3.61
N LEU A 330 -10.94 28.03 -2.32
CA LEU A 330 -11.53 29.29 -1.87
C LEU A 330 -10.55 30.46 -2.12
N ILE A 331 -9.26 30.25 -1.85
CA ILE A 331 -8.17 31.20 -2.11
C ILE A 331 -8.02 31.46 -3.62
N LEU A 332 -7.93 30.40 -4.42
CA LEU A 332 -7.64 30.46 -5.86
C LEU A 332 -8.81 31.02 -6.70
N LEU A 333 -10.06 30.85 -6.23
CA LEU A 333 -11.26 31.36 -6.90
C LEU A 333 -11.70 32.77 -6.43
N HIS A 334 -11.20 33.29 -5.30
CA HIS A 334 -11.67 34.59 -4.76
C HIS A 334 -10.56 35.61 -4.51
N PHE A 335 -9.38 35.16 -4.08
CA PHE A 335 -8.30 36.03 -3.57
C PHE A 335 -7.09 36.15 -4.51
N LEU A 336 -6.83 35.17 -5.38
CA LEU A 336 -5.76 35.30 -6.39
C LEU A 336 -6.12 36.29 -7.50
N GLN A 337 -5.12 37.04 -7.99
CA GLN A 337 -5.29 38.08 -9.00
C GLN A 337 -5.76 37.53 -10.37
N GLY A 338 -5.50 36.26 -10.66
CA GLY A 338 -6.01 35.54 -11.85
C GLY A 338 -7.30 34.73 -11.62
N ARG A 339 -7.98 34.90 -10.49
CA ARG A 339 -9.13 34.06 -10.05
C ARG A 339 -10.21 33.81 -11.10
N ASP A 340 -10.47 34.78 -11.98
CA ASP A 340 -11.61 34.71 -12.90
C ASP A 340 -11.29 33.83 -14.14
N TYR A 341 -10.01 33.73 -14.53
CA TYR A 341 -9.52 32.68 -15.44
C TYR A 341 -9.64 31.28 -14.80
N TYR A 342 -9.30 31.15 -13.52
CA TYR A 342 -9.44 29.87 -12.80
C TYR A 342 -10.91 29.46 -12.63
N LYS A 343 -11.82 30.41 -12.39
CA LYS A 343 -13.28 30.17 -12.40
C LYS A 343 -13.74 29.63 -13.76
N GLN A 344 -13.38 30.28 -14.87
CA GLN A 344 -13.74 29.83 -16.22
C GLN A 344 -13.18 28.44 -16.56
N LYS A 345 -11.98 28.10 -16.08
CA LYS A 345 -11.39 26.76 -16.26
C LYS A 345 -12.03 25.69 -15.38
N LYS A 346 -12.51 26.04 -14.18
CA LYS A 346 -13.09 25.08 -13.23
C LYS A 346 -14.61 24.90 -13.39
N PHE A 347 -15.34 25.98 -13.65
CA PHE A 347 -16.78 25.98 -13.79
C PHE A 347 -17.17 26.26 -15.24
N LYS A 348 -17.86 25.31 -15.87
CA LYS A 348 -18.65 25.60 -17.08
C LYS A 348 -19.91 26.34 -16.65
N TYR A 349 -19.91 27.66 -16.83
CA TYR A 349 -21.13 28.45 -16.72
C TYR A 349 -22.06 28.13 -17.90
N ALA A 350 -23.35 27.95 -17.62
CA ALA A 350 -24.37 27.90 -18.66
C ALA A 350 -24.85 29.34 -18.89
N GLU A 351 -24.43 29.95 -19.98
CA GLU A 351 -24.84 31.32 -20.34
C GLU A 351 -26.23 31.31 -21.00
N GLN A 352 -27.07 32.27 -20.62
CA GLN A 352 -28.33 32.56 -21.31
C GLN A 352 -28.14 33.85 -22.11
N GLU A 353 -27.97 33.74 -23.43
CA GLU A 353 -27.76 34.91 -24.29
C GLU A 353 -29.08 35.68 -24.55
N PRO A 354 -29.04 37.03 -24.56
CA PRO A 354 -30.19 37.87 -24.90
C PRO A 354 -30.07 38.46 -26.32
N VAL A 355 -30.97 38.11 -27.24
CA VAL A 355 -30.97 38.65 -28.62
C VAL A 355 -32.36 39.19 -29.02
N SER A 356 -32.37 40.15 -29.93
CA SER A 356 -33.47 41.07 -30.26
C SER A 356 -34.34 40.67 -31.46
N THR A 357 -35.48 41.36 -31.61
CA THR A 357 -36.61 40.95 -32.46
C THR A 357 -36.62 41.53 -33.87
N SER A 358 -36.87 40.71 -34.89
CA SER A 358 -37.51 41.09 -36.17
C SER A 358 -38.23 39.88 -36.81
N LEU A 359 -39.22 40.09 -37.69
CA LEU A 359 -40.26 39.08 -38.02
C LEU A 359 -40.61 39.02 -39.52
N GLY A 360 -40.96 37.84 -40.09
CA GLY A 360 -40.98 37.63 -41.56
C GLY A 360 -41.97 36.64 -42.22
N ARG A 361 -43.21 36.47 -41.71
CA ARG A 361 -44.40 35.76 -42.29
C ARG A 361 -44.53 35.78 -43.84
N ALA A 362 -45.17 34.84 -44.59
CA ALA A 362 -46.10 33.71 -44.31
C ALA A 362 -45.94 32.54 -45.38
N SER A 363 -46.89 31.74 -45.91
CA SER A 363 -48.39 31.66 -46.01
C SER A 363 -48.93 30.21 -46.25
N GLU A 364 -50.26 30.04 -46.26
CA GLU A 364 -51.19 28.86 -46.23
C GLU A 364 -51.01 27.76 -47.32
N GLY A 365 -51.65 26.56 -47.29
CA GLY A 365 -52.58 25.89 -46.34
C GLY A 365 -53.38 24.71 -46.97
N ALA A 366 -54.22 23.98 -46.18
CA ALA A 366 -55.33 23.04 -46.55
C ALA A 366 -55.03 21.77 -47.43
N CYS A 367 -55.79 20.65 -47.46
CA CYS A 367 -56.78 20.01 -46.55
C CYS A 367 -57.05 18.49 -46.88
N ILE A 368 -57.36 17.67 -45.86
CA ILE A 368 -58.30 16.50 -45.78
C ILE A 368 -58.13 15.20 -46.65
N GLN A 369 -57.99 14.06 -45.91
CA GLN A 369 -58.42 12.64 -46.08
C GLN A 369 -58.66 11.93 -47.44
N GLU A 370 -58.14 10.68 -47.59
CA GLU A 370 -58.91 9.40 -47.45
C GLU A 370 -58.04 8.10 -47.45
N HIS A 371 -58.66 6.94 -47.20
CA HIS A 371 -58.11 5.55 -47.07
C HIS A 371 -59.21 4.55 -47.53
N PRO A 372 -58.94 3.33 -48.09
CA PRO A 372 -58.30 2.22 -47.35
C PRO A 372 -57.62 1.02 -48.11
N GLY A 373 -56.62 0.39 -47.46
CA GLY A 373 -56.53 -1.08 -47.22
C GLY A 373 -56.13 -2.12 -48.29
N THR A 374 -55.64 -3.28 -47.80
CA THR A 374 -55.51 -4.64 -48.45
C THR A 374 -54.17 -4.99 -49.15
N VAL A 375 -53.50 -6.17 -49.00
CA VAL A 375 -53.24 -7.08 -47.85
C VAL A 375 -52.19 -8.19 -48.22
N LEU A 376 -51.33 -8.63 -47.27
CA LEU A 376 -50.35 -9.78 -47.34
C LEU A 376 -49.16 -9.64 -48.35
N ARG A 377 -48.02 -10.37 -48.26
CA ARG A 377 -47.63 -11.56 -47.44
C ARG A 377 -46.10 -11.65 -47.14
N SER A 378 -45.75 -11.98 -45.89
CA SER A 378 -44.66 -12.86 -45.38
C SER A 378 -43.24 -12.93 -46.02
N GLY A 379 -42.19 -12.81 -45.18
CA GLY A 379 -40.84 -13.37 -45.39
C GLY A 379 -39.81 -12.91 -44.34
N ASN A 380 -39.10 -13.84 -43.67
CA ASN A 380 -38.09 -13.54 -42.63
C ASN A 380 -36.68 -14.09 -43.01
N PRO A 381 -35.58 -13.70 -42.33
CA PRO A 381 -34.22 -13.69 -42.90
C PRO A 381 -33.28 -14.83 -42.43
N GLU A 382 -32.09 -14.94 -43.05
CA GLU A 382 -30.74 -14.99 -42.39
C GLU A 382 -29.60 -14.97 -43.47
N PRO A 383 -28.31 -14.74 -43.10
CA PRO A 383 -27.28 -14.20 -44.03
C PRO A 383 -26.16 -15.18 -44.43
N PRO A 384 -25.15 -14.70 -45.20
CA PRO A 384 -23.76 -14.95 -44.79
C PRO A 384 -22.80 -13.73 -44.87
N TYR A 385 -21.81 -13.74 -43.96
CA TYR A 385 -20.54 -12.98 -43.99
C TYR A 385 -19.53 -13.63 -44.99
N PRO A 386 -18.36 -13.05 -45.39
CA PRO A 386 -17.45 -12.28 -44.51
C PRO A 386 -16.49 -11.19 -45.11
N LEU A 387 -15.78 -10.52 -44.18
CA LEU A 387 -14.40 -9.97 -44.27
C LEU A 387 -13.98 -9.04 -45.43
N GLN A 388 -13.64 -7.79 -45.10
CA GLN A 388 -12.23 -7.40 -44.87
C GLN A 388 -12.09 -6.04 -44.14
N ASN A 389 -10.98 -5.87 -43.41
CA ASN A 389 -10.73 -4.71 -42.54
C ASN A 389 -10.12 -3.51 -43.28
N LYS A 390 -10.60 -2.29 -42.96
CA LYS A 390 -9.83 -1.04 -43.13
C LYS A 390 -9.87 -0.21 -41.84
N VAL A 391 -8.72 0.23 -41.38
CA VAL A 391 -8.51 0.93 -40.10
C VAL A 391 -8.51 2.45 -40.31
N PRO A 392 -9.38 3.22 -39.63
CA PRO A 392 -9.21 4.66 -39.40
C PRO A 392 -8.27 4.93 -38.21
N LYS A 393 -7.66 6.12 -38.18
CA LYS A 393 -6.63 6.48 -37.18
C LYS A 393 -7.21 7.14 -35.92
N SER A 394 -6.43 7.04 -34.84
CA SER A 394 -6.33 7.98 -33.71
C SER A 394 -7.62 8.44 -33.01
N LEU A 395 -7.88 7.85 -31.84
CA LEU A 395 -8.39 8.62 -30.69
C LEU A 395 -7.25 9.51 -30.18
N SER A 396 -7.51 10.80 -29.97
CA SER A 396 -6.63 11.70 -29.20
C SER A 396 -7.04 11.67 -27.72
N GLU A 397 -6.07 11.70 -26.80
CA GLU A 397 -6.28 11.43 -25.39
C GLU A 397 -7.11 12.50 -24.66
N ASN A 398 -8.03 12.06 -23.78
CA ASN A 398 -8.58 12.91 -22.73
C ASN A 398 -7.53 13.07 -21.63
N ILE A 399 -6.73 14.13 -21.70
CA ILE A 399 -5.78 14.50 -20.64
C ILE A 399 -6.55 15.21 -19.51
N PRO A 400 -6.66 14.64 -18.29
CA PRO A 400 -7.18 15.36 -17.14
C PRO A 400 -6.13 16.38 -16.68
N ILE A 401 -6.43 17.68 -16.80
CA ILE A 401 -5.48 18.74 -16.43
C ILE A 401 -5.44 18.89 -14.89
N THR A 402 -4.54 18.16 -14.25
CA THR A 402 -4.14 18.40 -12.86
C THR A 402 -3.28 19.67 -12.79
N MET A 403 -3.87 20.79 -12.37
CA MET A 403 -3.12 22.02 -12.08
C MET A 403 -2.41 21.92 -10.72
N GLU A 404 -1.09 22.14 -10.71
CA GLU A 404 -0.28 22.26 -9.49
C GLU A 404 -0.54 23.60 -8.79
N CYS A 405 -0.63 23.60 -7.45
CA CYS A 405 -0.74 24.81 -6.65
C CYS A 405 0.64 25.25 -6.11
N SER A 406 1.49 25.76 -6.99
CA SER A 406 2.91 26.05 -6.68
C SER A 406 3.10 27.40 -5.97
N MET A 407 2.85 27.45 -4.64
CA MET A 407 3.10 28.65 -3.83
C MET A 407 4.59 28.88 -3.55
N SER A 408 5.27 29.66 -4.39
CA SER A 408 6.65 30.10 -4.13
C SER A 408 6.71 31.18 -3.05
N PHE A 409 6.95 30.76 -1.80
CA PHE A 409 7.34 31.68 -0.72
C PHE A 409 8.75 32.24 -0.96
N HIS A 410 8.85 33.43 -1.56
CA HIS A 410 10.07 34.23 -1.45
C HIS A 410 10.26 34.68 0.00
N ARG A 411 11.46 34.48 0.54
CA ARG A 411 11.90 35.16 1.77
C ARG A 411 12.12 36.64 1.49
N MET A 412 11.58 37.48 2.37
CA MET A 412 12.24 38.70 2.84
C MET A 412 12.68 38.44 4.27
#